data_AF-B3E5Y3-F1
#
_entry.id   AF-B3E5Y3-F1
#
_cell.length_a   1.000
_cell.length_b   1.000
_cell.length_c   1.000
_cell.angle_alpha   90.00
_cell.angle_beta   90.00
_cell.angle_gamma   90.00
#
_symmetry.space_group_name_H-M   'P 1'
#
loop_
_entity.id
_entity.type
_entity.pdbx_description
1 polymer ?
#
loop_
_entity_poly.entity_id
_entity_poly.type
_entity_poly.pdbx_seq_one_letter_code
_entity_poly.pdbx_strand_id
1 'polypeptide(L)' 'MSVRSMQGNPHIWEQLGWEDMSATEQQLWSALGWDQDRWDDNNAPASSDKEWSDLNQQEQYAARGLGFSEALWNGTEDE' A
#
# COMPACT_ATOMS: atom_id res chain seq x y z
N MET A 1 -4.29 -7.96 15.87
CA MET A 1 -4.64 -8.02 14.44
C MET A 1 -3.40 -7.56 13.71
N SER A 2 -2.58 -8.51 13.26
CA SER A 2 -1.30 -8.19 12.63
C SER A 2 -1.51 -8.15 11.13
N VAL A 3 -1.07 -7.06 10.50
CA VAL A 3 -0.99 -6.98 9.04
C VAL A 3 -0.11 -8.12 8.54
N ARG A 4 -0.46 -8.69 7.37
CA ARG A 4 0.33 -9.79 6.79
C ARG A 4 1.80 -9.36 6.67
N SER A 5 2.71 -10.25 7.04
CA SER A 5 4.14 -9.98 6.91
C SER A 5 4.52 -9.91 5.43
N MET A 6 4.72 -8.70 4.90
CA MET A 6 5.20 -8.49 3.54
C MET A 6 6.55 -9.13 3.22
N GLN A 7 7.34 -9.51 4.24
CA GLN A 7 8.71 -10.02 4.08
C GLN A 7 9.62 -9.12 3.21
N GLY A 8 9.27 -7.83 3.06
CA GLY A 8 9.97 -6.88 2.20
C GLY A 8 9.59 -6.94 0.72
N ASN A 9 8.57 -7.72 0.34
CA ASN A 9 8.10 -7.82 -1.04
C ASN A 9 6.77 -7.09 -1.19
N PRO A 10 6.75 -5.85 -1.73
CA PRO A 10 5.51 -5.13 -1.96
C PRO A 10 4.64 -5.77 -3.06
N HIS A 11 5.24 -6.59 -3.92
CA HIS A 11 4.53 -7.31 -4.98
C HIS A 11 3.49 -8.31 -4.47
N ILE A 12 3.53 -8.69 -3.17
CA ILE A 12 2.49 -9.57 -2.62
C ILE A 12 1.11 -8.94 -2.73
N TRP A 13 1.01 -7.60 -2.64
CA TRP A 13 -0.29 -6.93 -2.65
C TRP A 13 -0.93 -6.96 -4.02
N GLU A 14 -0.14 -6.81 -5.07
CA GLU A 14 -0.61 -6.92 -6.45
C GLU A 14 -1.15 -8.33 -6.77
N GLN A 15 -0.73 -9.35 -6.01
CA GLN A 15 -1.23 -10.72 -6.13
C GLN A 15 -2.48 -11.00 -5.28
N LEU A 16 -2.88 -10.06 -4.44
CA LEU A 16 -3.98 -10.22 -3.50
C LEU A 16 -5.19 -9.41 -3.97
N GLY A 17 -6.38 -10.00 -3.86
CA GLY A 17 -7.62 -9.26 -4.04
C GLY A 17 -7.94 -8.40 -2.82
N TRP A 18 -8.69 -7.32 -3.03
CA TRP A 18 -9.18 -6.49 -1.92
C TRP A 18 -9.95 -7.29 -0.86
N GLU A 19 -10.70 -8.30 -1.30
CA GLU A 19 -11.46 -9.19 -0.41
C GLU A 19 -10.58 -10.16 0.38
N ASP A 20 -9.36 -10.46 -0.09
CA ASP A 20 -8.39 -11.27 0.65
C ASP A 20 -7.70 -10.46 1.76
N MET A 21 -7.81 -9.13 1.72
CA MET A 21 -7.26 -8.23 2.71
C MET A 21 -8.09 -8.18 4.00
N SER A 22 -7.41 -8.15 5.13
CA SER A 22 -8.03 -7.94 6.44
C SER A 22 -8.58 -6.53 6.55
N ALA A 23 -9.59 -6.32 7.40
CA ALA A 23 -10.19 -4.99 7.61
C ALA A 23 -9.14 -3.91 7.98
N THR A 24 -8.10 -4.27 8.73
CA THR A 24 -6.98 -3.36 9.04
C THR A 24 -6.20 -2.96 7.79
N GLU A 25 -5.92 -3.91 6.89
CA GLU A 25 -5.17 -3.67 5.65
C GLU A 25 -5.98 -2.78 4.72
N GLN A 26 -7.27 -3.07 4.55
CA GLN A 26 -8.20 -2.25 3.77
C GLN A 26 -8.27 -0.82 4.31
N GLN A 27 -8.29 -0.62 5.63
CA GLN A 27 -8.28 0.71 6.24
C GLN A 27 -6.98 1.48 5.95
N LEU A 28 -5.83 0.80 5.97
CA LEU A 28 -4.54 1.41 5.65
C LEU A 28 -4.46 1.76 4.16
N TRP A 29 -4.90 0.86 3.28
CA TRP A 29 -5.00 1.13 1.85
C TRP A 29 -5.96 2.29 1.54
N SER A 30 -7.11 2.37 2.22
CA SER A 30 -8.00 3.54 2.10
C SER A 30 -7.39 4.84 2.61
N ALA A 31 -6.49 4.81 3.58
CA ALA A 31 -5.73 6.00 3.97
C ALA A 31 -4.72 6.44 2.90
N LEU A 32 -4.28 5.53 2.02
CA LEU A 32 -3.50 5.79 0.80
C LEU A 32 -4.39 6.15 -0.40
N GLY A 33 -5.71 6.24 -0.24
CA GLY A 33 -6.65 6.53 -1.33
C GLY A 33 -6.99 5.32 -2.20
N TRP A 34 -6.60 4.11 -1.79
CA TRP A 34 -7.05 2.88 -2.44
C TRP A 34 -8.41 2.44 -1.90
N ASP A 35 -9.24 1.95 -2.80
CA ASP A 35 -10.56 1.42 -2.50
C ASP A 35 -10.78 0.15 -3.32
N GLN A 36 -11.80 -0.63 -2.95
CA GLN A 36 -12.07 -1.92 -3.59
C GLN A 36 -12.21 -1.79 -5.12
N ASP A 37 -12.91 -0.74 -5.57
CA ASP A 37 -13.12 -0.44 -6.99
C ASP A 37 -11.78 -0.16 -7.67
N ARG A 38 -10.97 0.75 -7.12
CA ARG A 38 -9.62 1.05 -7.64
C ARG A 38 -8.70 -0.16 -7.65
N TRP A 39 -8.78 -1.01 -6.63
CA TRP A 39 -7.95 -2.19 -6.54
C TRP A 39 -8.29 -3.20 -7.63
N ASP A 40 -9.58 -3.47 -7.81
CA ASP A 40 -10.10 -4.40 -8.82
C ASP A 40 -9.85 -3.87 -10.24
N ASP A 41 -10.06 -2.57 -10.47
CA ASP A 41 -9.83 -1.90 -11.75
C ASP A 41 -8.35 -1.59 -12.00
N ASN A 42 -7.45 -1.97 -11.07
CA ASN A 42 -6.02 -1.65 -11.09
C ASN A 42 -5.73 -0.15 -11.26
N ASN A 43 -6.64 0.70 -10.76
CA ASN A 43 -6.60 2.14 -10.86
C ASN A 43 -5.87 2.74 -9.65
N ALA A 44 -4.54 2.82 -9.75
CA ALA A 44 -3.72 3.39 -8.69
C ALA A 44 -4.12 4.86 -8.40
N PRO A 45 -4.33 5.25 -7.13
CA PRO A 45 -4.58 6.62 -6.75
C PRO A 45 -3.32 7.47 -6.93
N ALA A 46 -3.48 8.79 -6.97
CA ALA A 46 -2.36 9.73 -7.10
C ALA A 46 -1.31 9.58 -5.97
N SER A 47 -1.71 9.05 -4.82
CA SER A 47 -0.82 8.70 -3.72
C SER A 47 0.21 7.65 -4.10
N SER A 48 -0.16 6.68 -4.94
CA SER A 48 0.74 5.60 -5.37
C SER A 48 1.78 6.04 -6.40
N ASP A 49 1.53 7.17 -7.06
CA ASP A 49 2.45 7.80 -8.02
C ASP A 49 3.46 8.75 -7.33
N LYS A 50 3.24 9.03 -6.05
CA LYS A 50 4.11 9.90 -5.25
C LYS A 50 5.25 9.12 -4.61
N GLU A 51 6.40 9.77 -4.52
CA GLU A 51 7.49 9.33 -3.65
C GLU A 51 7.08 9.38 -2.18
N TRP A 52 7.73 8.57 -1.33
CA TRP A 52 7.46 8.52 0.10
C TRP A 52 7.57 9.90 0.77
N SER A 53 8.51 10.72 0.31
CA SER A 53 8.72 12.10 0.79
C SER A 53 7.56 13.04 0.44
N ASP A 54 6.82 12.75 -0.63
CA ASP A 54 5.66 13.51 -1.10
C ASP A 54 4.34 13.03 -0.49
N LEU A 55 4.35 11.85 0.15
CA LEU A 55 3.23 11.35 0.94
C LEU A 55 3.02 12.20 2.19
N ASN A 56 1.76 12.45 2.54
CA ASN A 56 1.40 13.07 3.80
C ASN A 56 1.67 12.13 4.98
N GLN A 57 1.75 12.68 6.20
CA GLN A 57 1.94 11.88 7.41
C GLN A 57 0.97 10.71 7.51
N GLN A 58 -0.29 10.91 7.13
CA GLN A 58 -1.33 9.88 7.21
C GLN A 58 -1.07 8.73 6.23
N GLU A 59 -0.63 9.05 5.02
CA GLU A 59 -0.23 8.09 3.98
C GLU A 59 1.02 7.31 4.41
N GLN A 60 2.05 8.00 4.91
CA GLN A 60 3.25 7.35 5.43
C GLN A 60 2.96 6.41 6.61
N TYR A 61 2.08 6.83 7.53
CA TYR A 61 1.64 5.98 8.64
C TYR A 61 0.92 4.73 8.14
N ALA A 62 0.08 4.87 7.11
CA ALA A 62 -0.64 3.78 6.53
C ALA A 62 0.30 2.78 5.83
N ALA A 63 1.21 3.29 5.01
CA ALA A 63 2.23 2.51 4.33
C ALA A 63 3.13 1.77 5.33
N ARG A 64 3.57 2.43 6.42
CA ARG A 64 4.29 1.77 7.53
C ARG A 64 3.47 0.69 8.20
N GLY A 65 2.18 0.93 8.41
CA GLY A 65 1.26 -0.06 8.96
C GLY A 65 1.15 -1.31 8.08
N LEU A 66 1.20 -1.13 6.76
CA LEU A 66 1.21 -2.21 5.78
C LEU A 66 2.55 -2.97 5.73
N GLY A 67 3.63 -2.36 6.23
CA GLY A 67 4.98 -2.91 6.19
C GLY A 67 5.85 -2.31 5.10
N PHE A 68 5.38 -1.28 4.40
CA PHE A 68 6.23 -0.46 3.55
C PHE A 68 7.15 0.40 4.41
N SER A 69 8.39 0.51 3.96
CA SER A 69 9.36 1.47 4.46
C SER A 69 9.68 2.45 3.34
N GLU A 70 10.22 3.62 3.67
CA GLU A 70 10.67 4.61 2.68
C GLU A 70 11.56 3.98 1.59
N ALA A 71 12.48 3.10 1.98
CA ALA A 71 13.33 2.38 1.04
C ALA A 71 12.55 1.40 0.13
N LEU A 72 11.52 0.72 0.64
CA LEU A 72 10.69 -0.18 -0.16
C LEU A 72 9.73 0.57 -1.07
N TRP A 73 9.18 1.68 -0.59
CA TRP A 73 8.23 2.50 -1.34
C TRP A 73 8.91 3.24 -2.49
N ASN A 74 10.08 3.82 -2.24
CA ASN A 74 10.86 4.47 -3.30
C ASN A 74 11.65 3.46 -4.14
N GLY A 75 11.90 2.26 -3.61
CA GLY A 75 12.63 1.18 -4.29
C GLY A 75 11.75 0.26 -5.14
N THR A 76 10.46 0.56 -5.32
CA THR A 76 9.63 -0.13 -6.32
C THR A 76 9.95 0.30 -7.75
N GLU A 77 10.72 1.37 -7.93
CA GLU A 77 11.35 1.73 -9.19
C GLU A 77 12.77 1.16 -9.23
N ASP A 78 13.05 0.30 -10.21
CA ASP A 78 14.38 -0.24 -10.59
C ASP A 78 14.82 -1.58 -9.94
N GLU A 79 14.47 -2.69 -10.62
CA GLU A 79 15.43 -3.51 -11.39
C GLU A 79 14.77 -4.09 -12.65
#